data_AF-A0A0Q4Q2E1-F1
#
_entry.id   AF-A0A0Q4Q2E1-F1
#
_cell.length_a   1.000
_cell.length_b   1.000
_cell.length_c   1.000
_cell.angle_alpha   90.00
_cell.angle_beta   90.00
_cell.angle_gamma   90.00
#
_symmetry.space_group_name_H-M   'P 1'
#
loop_
_entity.id
_entity.type
_entity.pdbx_description
1 polymer ?
#
loop_
_entity_poly.entity_id
_entity_poly.type
_entity_poly.pdbx_seq_one_letter_code
_entity_poly.pdbx_strand_id
1 'polypeptide(L)'
;MANDDERVGDDLRFWEYMAFIAYLIGLIAIGIFAWGNDSENSLRIFGVLWLVGTAAWLAGTVLGFLFGVPRVRAGETTTDVAASTSVVPNTNLEQISDWLTKIIVGATLVQLGPLADAAARLAVGIGNTLEPAGKLPDGPAAAGAVLVLYFAAGFVWGYLWCSLRVFREMQALVQRERGVRNIEASAVDAQDQA
;
A
#
# COMPACT_ATOMS: atom_id res chain seq x y z
N MET A 1 25.15 -15.52 -6.49
CA MET A 1 24.43 -15.78 -5.23
C MET A 1 24.55 -14.62 -4.25
N ALA A 2 25.73 -14.27 -3.70
CA ALA A 2 25.82 -13.09 -2.80
C ALA A 2 25.40 -11.75 -3.47
N ASN A 3 25.70 -11.59 -4.76
CA ASN A 3 25.42 -10.36 -5.51
C ASN A 3 23.91 -10.16 -5.85
N ASP A 4 23.12 -11.24 -5.87
CA ASP A 4 21.70 -11.18 -6.25
C ASP A 4 20.82 -10.84 -5.02
N ASP A 5 21.19 -11.36 -3.85
CA ASP A 5 20.50 -11.04 -2.59
C ASP A 5 20.74 -9.59 -2.13
N GLU A 6 21.95 -9.05 -2.34
CA GLU A 6 22.25 -7.63 -2.05
C GLU A 6 21.45 -6.69 -2.95
N ARG A 7 21.41 -6.97 -4.27
CA ARG A 7 20.72 -6.14 -5.25
C ARG A 7 19.21 -6.06 -5.02
N VAL A 8 18.59 -7.18 -4.63
CA VAL A 8 17.16 -7.21 -4.30
C VAL A 8 16.88 -6.52 -2.95
N GLY A 9 17.81 -6.61 -1.99
CA GLY A 9 17.72 -5.87 -0.73
C GLY A 9 17.69 -4.35 -0.94
N ASP A 10 18.52 -3.86 -1.86
CA ASP A 10 18.58 -2.44 -2.21
C ASP A 10 17.29 -1.95 -2.90
N ASP A 11 16.66 -2.78 -3.74
CA ASP A 11 15.38 -2.45 -4.37
C ASP A 11 14.25 -2.27 -3.34
N LEU A 12 14.19 -3.10 -2.28
CA LEU A 12 13.18 -2.92 -1.22
C LEU A 12 13.41 -1.62 -0.42
N ARG A 13 14.68 -1.34 -0.10
CA ARG A 13 15.05 -0.12 0.63
C ARG A 13 14.75 1.13 -0.20
N PHE A 14 14.91 1.07 -1.52
CA PHE A 14 14.55 2.15 -2.43
C PHE A 14 13.07 2.56 -2.28
N TRP A 15 12.14 1.60 -2.27
CA TRP A 15 10.71 1.89 -2.09
C TRP A 15 10.38 2.44 -0.70
N GLU A 16 11.04 1.92 0.35
CA GLU A 16 10.95 2.45 1.73
C GLU A 16 11.37 3.92 1.79
N TYR A 17 12.51 4.26 1.19
CA TYR A 17 12.99 5.64 1.12
C TYR A 17 12.04 6.53 0.32
N MET A 18 11.48 6.05 -0.78
CA MET A 18 10.55 6.83 -1.59
C MET A 18 9.26 7.17 -0.83
N ALA A 19 8.71 6.20 -0.07
CA ALA A 19 7.56 6.44 0.80
C ALA A 19 7.89 7.43 1.92
N PHE A 20 9.05 7.28 2.56
CA PHE A 20 9.51 8.21 3.59
C PHE A 20 9.71 9.64 3.05
N ILE A 21 10.33 9.77 1.88
CA ILE A 21 10.52 11.05 1.20
C ILE A 21 9.16 11.67 0.85
N ALA A 22 8.21 10.91 0.30
CA ALA A 22 6.87 11.41 0.01
C ALA A 22 6.15 11.92 1.27
N TYR A 23 6.25 11.19 2.38
CA TYR A 23 5.71 11.60 3.67
C TYR A 23 6.34 12.91 4.17
N LEU A 24 7.67 13.04 4.07
CA LEU A 24 8.39 14.25 4.46
C LEU A 24 8.09 15.45 3.57
N ILE A 25 7.97 15.26 2.25
CA ILE A 25 7.56 16.32 1.32
C ILE A 25 6.16 16.84 1.70
N GLY A 26 5.22 15.94 2.01
CA GLY A 26 3.91 16.32 2.52
C GLY A 26 4.00 17.11 3.83
N LEU A 27 4.87 16.69 4.75
CA LEU A 27 5.03 17.34 6.05
C LEU A 27 5.60 18.76 5.89
N ILE A 28 6.58 18.92 5.02
CA ILE A 28 7.17 20.22 4.66
C ILE A 28 6.12 21.10 4.00
N ALA A 29 5.33 20.57 3.07
CA ALA A 29 4.25 21.31 2.41
C ALA A 29 3.20 21.80 3.40
N ILE A 30 2.80 20.98 4.38
CA ILE A 30 1.91 21.38 5.48
C ILE A 30 2.53 22.51 6.30
N GLY A 31 3.83 22.41 6.62
CA GLY A 31 4.57 23.45 7.34
C GLY A 31 4.60 24.79 6.59
N ILE A 32 4.89 24.76 5.29
CA ILE A 32 4.89 25.95 4.42
C ILE A 32 3.49 26.55 4.35
N PHE A 33 2.46 25.71 4.16
CA PHE A 33 1.06 26.16 4.11
C PHE A 33 0.64 26.82 5.43
N ALA A 34 0.92 26.17 6.55
CA ALA A 34 0.56 26.68 7.87
C ALA A 34 1.24 28.00 8.19
N TRP A 35 2.53 28.13 7.86
CA TRP A 35 3.30 29.35 8.10
C TRP A 35 2.91 30.50 7.17
N GLY A 36 2.58 30.22 5.91
CA GLY A 36 2.25 31.23 4.92
C GLY A 36 0.85 31.86 5.07
N ASN A 37 -0.07 31.21 5.78
CA ASN A 37 -1.45 31.69 5.93
C ASN A 37 -1.69 32.46 7.22
N ASP A 38 -1.25 31.94 8.37
CA ASP A 38 -1.49 32.58 9.67
C ASP A 38 -0.33 32.27 10.62
N SER A 39 0.53 33.25 10.89
CA SER A 39 1.69 33.05 11.77
C SER A 39 1.31 32.76 13.22
N GLU A 40 0.19 33.31 13.71
CA GLU A 40 -0.25 33.15 15.10
C GLU A 40 -0.85 31.76 15.33
N ASN A 41 -1.59 31.24 14.34
CA ASN A 41 -2.24 29.93 14.42
C ASN A 41 -1.52 28.81 13.65
N SER A 42 -0.34 29.09 13.08
CA SER A 42 0.44 28.16 12.26
C SER A 42 0.65 26.80 12.92
N LEU A 43 0.97 26.75 14.22
CA LEU A 43 1.16 25.49 14.95
C LEU A 43 -0.12 24.65 15.02
N ARG A 44 -1.28 25.30 15.19
CA ARG A 44 -2.58 24.63 15.20
C ARG A 44 -2.93 24.11 13.81
N ILE A 45 -2.76 24.92 12.76
CA ILE A 45 -3.04 24.52 11.38
C ILE A 45 -2.15 23.33 10.99
N PHE A 46 -0.85 23.43 11.28
CA PHE A 46 0.11 22.36 11.07
C PHE A 46 -0.29 21.08 11.82
N GLY A 47 -0.59 21.19 13.12
CA GLY A 47 -0.94 20.04 13.96
C GLY A 47 -2.19 19.31 13.47
N VAL A 48 -3.24 20.05 13.11
CA VAL A 48 -4.50 19.46 12.59
C VAL A 48 -4.25 18.77 11.25
N LEU A 49 -3.61 19.44 10.29
CA LEU A 49 -3.34 18.86 8.97
C LEU A 49 -2.38 17.66 9.05
N TRP A 50 -1.40 17.70 9.95
CA TRP A 50 -0.50 16.56 10.17
C TRP A 50 -1.24 15.35 10.77
N LEU A 51 -2.09 15.56 11.78
CA LEU A 51 -2.92 14.50 12.36
C LEU A 51 -3.87 13.89 11.33
N VAL A 52 -4.54 14.73 10.54
CA VAL A 52 -5.41 14.26 9.45
C VAL A 52 -4.63 13.48 8.40
N GLY A 53 -3.47 14.00 7.98
CA GLY A 53 -2.60 13.32 7.02
C GLY A 53 -2.09 11.98 7.53
N THR A 54 -1.62 11.91 8.77
CA THR A 54 -1.19 10.64 9.38
C THR A 54 -2.33 9.62 9.50
N ALA A 55 -3.53 10.05 9.88
CA ALA A 55 -4.70 9.18 9.92
C ALA A 55 -5.05 8.65 8.52
N ALA A 56 -5.02 9.51 7.51
CA ALA A 56 -5.25 9.12 6.11
C ALA A 56 -4.18 8.14 5.62
N TRP A 57 -2.91 8.38 5.95
CA TRP A 57 -1.81 7.47 5.63
C TRP A 57 -2.02 6.09 6.24
N LEU A 58 -2.34 6.02 7.54
CA LEU A 58 -2.59 4.76 8.22
C LEU A 58 -3.79 4.01 7.61
N ALA A 59 -4.88 4.71 7.32
CA ALA A 59 -6.04 4.14 6.65
C ALA A 59 -5.67 3.59 5.26
N GLY A 60 -4.90 4.36 4.50
CA GLY A 60 -4.33 3.94 3.21
C GLY A 60 -3.48 2.69 3.35
N THR A 61 -2.53 2.67 4.29
CA THR A 61 -1.63 1.53 4.55
C THR A 61 -2.39 0.27 4.90
N VAL A 62 -3.42 0.35 5.75
CA VAL A 62 -4.26 -0.81 6.07
C VAL A 62 -4.96 -1.35 4.82
N LEU A 63 -5.56 -0.48 4.01
CA LEU A 63 -6.20 -0.90 2.77
C LEU A 63 -5.18 -1.48 1.78
N GLY A 64 -4.08 -0.78 1.54
CA GLY A 64 -3.01 -1.24 0.66
C GLY A 64 -2.48 -2.60 1.08
N PHE A 65 -2.27 -2.80 2.39
CA PHE A 65 -1.88 -4.09 2.95
C PHE A 65 -2.89 -5.19 2.61
N LEU A 66 -4.19 -4.96 2.78
CA LEU A 66 -5.24 -5.93 2.44
C LEU A 66 -5.20 -6.33 0.97
N PHE A 67 -4.92 -5.39 0.07
CA PHE A 67 -4.79 -5.67 -1.37
C PHE A 67 -3.45 -6.30 -1.76
N GLY A 68 -2.40 -6.12 -0.95
CA GLY A 68 -1.06 -6.65 -1.21
C GLY A 68 -0.87 -8.12 -0.81
N VAL A 69 -1.80 -8.72 -0.06
CA VAL A 69 -1.65 -10.12 0.43
C VAL A 69 -1.55 -11.11 -0.74
N PRO A 70 -0.43 -11.84 -0.89
CA PRO A 70 -0.27 -12.83 -1.94
C PRO A 70 -1.15 -14.06 -1.65
N ARG A 71 -1.86 -14.57 -2.67
CA ARG A 71 -2.67 -15.79 -2.58
C ARG A 71 -1.91 -16.98 -3.13
N VAL A 72 -1.80 -18.05 -2.34
CA VAL A 72 -1.29 -19.34 -2.82
C VAL A 72 -2.44 -20.06 -3.52
N ARG A 73 -2.35 -20.23 -4.85
CA ARG A 73 -3.27 -21.14 -5.56
C ARG A 73 -2.81 -22.56 -5.27
N ALA A 74 -3.62 -23.30 -4.50
CA ALA A 74 -3.53 -24.75 -4.51
C ALA A 74 -3.93 -25.19 -5.92
N GLY A 75 -3.03 -25.89 -6.61
CA GLY A 75 -3.28 -26.39 -7.96
C GLY A 75 -4.57 -27.19 -7.98
N GLU A 76 -5.47 -26.81 -8.88
CA GLU A 76 -6.66 -27.58 -9.20
C GLU A 76 -6.20 -28.95 -9.70
N THR A 77 -6.76 -30.00 -9.10
CA THR A 77 -6.39 -31.40 -9.25
C THR A 77 -6.38 -31.83 -10.72
N THR A 78 -5.23 -31.72 -11.39
CA THR A 78 -4.89 -32.55 -12.54
C THR A 78 -3.83 -33.56 -12.13
N THR A 79 -4.16 -34.80 -12.42
CA THR A 79 -3.53 -36.06 -12.02
C THR A 79 -2.09 -36.17 -12.53
N ASP A 80 -1.14 -35.45 -11.93
CA ASP A 80 0.28 -35.71 -12.10
C ASP A 80 1.03 -35.46 -10.78
N VAL A 81 1.49 -36.55 -10.18
CA VAL A 81 2.19 -36.60 -8.89
C VAL A 81 3.65 -36.20 -9.10
N ALA A 82 3.88 -34.91 -9.36
CA ALA A 82 5.21 -34.28 -9.31
C ALA A 82 5.08 -32.76 -9.10
N ALA A 83 4.73 -32.39 -7.87
CA ALA A 83 5.11 -31.18 -7.16
C ALA A 83 5.45 -29.92 -7.99
N SER A 84 4.43 -29.13 -8.36
CA SER A 84 4.63 -27.72 -8.70
C SER A 84 3.69 -26.81 -7.90
N THR A 85 3.92 -26.70 -6.58
CA THR A 85 3.44 -25.55 -5.79
C THR A 85 4.20 -24.30 -6.24
N SER A 86 3.99 -23.82 -7.47
CA SER A 86 4.64 -22.60 -7.95
C SER A 86 4.01 -21.42 -7.21
N VAL A 87 4.85 -20.63 -6.53
CA VAL A 87 4.39 -19.35 -5.98
C VAL A 87 4.24 -18.41 -7.17
N VAL A 88 3.03 -18.33 -7.72
CA VAL A 88 2.71 -17.50 -8.88
C VAL A 88 2.67 -16.02 -8.44
N PRO A 89 3.32 -15.11 -9.19
CA PRO A 89 3.18 -13.66 -8.98
C PRO A 89 1.71 -13.23 -8.97
N ASN A 90 1.39 -12.23 -8.17
CA ASN A 90 0.01 -11.86 -7.88
C ASN A 90 -0.70 -11.26 -9.11
N THR A 91 -1.61 -11.99 -9.77
CA THR A 91 -2.49 -11.46 -10.83
C THR A 91 -3.59 -10.55 -10.28
N ASN A 92 -3.63 -10.26 -8.97
CA ASN A 92 -4.62 -9.34 -8.39
C ASN A 92 -4.52 -7.95 -8.99
N LEU A 93 -3.34 -7.41 -9.32
CA LEU A 93 -3.31 -6.08 -9.95
C LEU A 93 -3.92 -6.08 -11.34
N GLU A 94 -3.70 -7.14 -12.11
CA GLU A 94 -4.32 -7.30 -13.43
C GLU A 94 -5.84 -7.46 -13.30
N GLN A 95 -6.31 -8.29 -12.36
CA GLN A 95 -7.74 -8.50 -12.12
C GLN A 95 -8.44 -7.31 -11.45
N ILE A 96 -7.79 -6.64 -10.50
CA ILE A 96 -8.31 -5.44 -9.83
C ILE A 96 -8.24 -4.26 -10.78
N SER A 97 -7.21 -4.11 -11.62
CA SER A 97 -7.19 -3.04 -12.63
C SER A 97 -8.24 -3.26 -13.70
N ASP A 98 -8.51 -4.49 -14.11
CA ASP A 98 -9.62 -4.83 -15.01
C ASP A 98 -10.97 -4.53 -14.34
N TRP A 99 -11.14 -4.89 -13.06
CA TRP A 99 -12.35 -4.58 -12.30
C TRP A 99 -12.49 -3.09 -11.99
N LEU A 100 -11.39 -2.39 -11.70
CA LEU A 100 -11.31 -0.96 -11.43
C LEU A 100 -11.61 -0.18 -12.71
N THR A 101 -11.15 -0.63 -13.87
CA THR A 101 -11.49 0.01 -15.15
C THR A 101 -12.98 -0.18 -15.45
N LYS A 102 -13.54 -1.36 -15.18
CA LYS A 102 -14.99 -1.62 -15.30
C LYS A 102 -15.81 -0.84 -14.27
N ILE A 103 -15.31 -0.63 -13.05
CA ILE A 103 -15.94 0.21 -12.02
C ILE A 103 -15.77 1.68 -12.37
N ILE A 104 -14.64 2.15 -12.91
CA ILE A 104 -14.47 3.55 -13.32
C ILE A 104 -15.46 3.86 -14.45
N VAL A 105 -15.58 2.98 -15.44
CA VAL A 105 -16.57 3.10 -16.53
C VAL A 105 -18.01 2.95 -16.00
N GLY A 106 -18.28 2.01 -15.09
CA GLY A 106 -19.62 1.76 -14.54
C GLY A 106 -20.08 2.78 -13.48
N ALA A 107 -19.15 3.32 -12.67
CA ALA A 107 -19.41 4.28 -11.61
C ALA A 107 -19.45 5.72 -12.13
N THR A 108 -18.74 6.03 -13.23
CA THR A 108 -18.98 7.28 -13.99
C THR A 108 -20.40 7.32 -14.57
N LEU A 109 -21.02 6.16 -14.83
CA LEU A 109 -22.39 6.06 -15.33
C LEU A 109 -23.48 6.18 -14.25
N VAL A 110 -23.20 5.96 -12.95
CA VAL A 110 -24.29 5.90 -11.94
C VAL A 110 -24.02 6.58 -10.58
N GLN A 111 -22.79 6.63 -10.01
CA GLN A 111 -22.65 6.91 -8.56
C GLN A 111 -21.34 7.54 -8.04
N LEU A 112 -20.46 8.09 -8.89
CA LEU A 112 -19.27 8.80 -8.39
C LEU A 112 -19.58 10.10 -7.63
N GLY A 113 -20.73 10.73 -7.91
CA GLY A 113 -21.17 11.97 -7.26
C GLY A 113 -21.21 11.88 -5.73
N PRO A 114 -22.00 10.96 -5.13
CA PRO A 114 -22.10 10.82 -3.67
C PRO A 114 -20.76 10.59 -2.95
N LEU A 115 -19.83 9.85 -3.56
CA LEU A 115 -18.50 9.61 -2.99
C LEU A 115 -17.65 10.89 -3.03
N ALA A 116 -17.64 11.58 -4.17
CA ALA A 116 -16.97 12.87 -4.32
C ALA A 116 -17.56 13.91 -3.36
N ASP A 117 -18.89 13.94 -3.18
CA ASP A 117 -19.57 14.82 -2.23
C ASP A 117 -19.20 14.50 -0.78
N ALA A 118 -19.13 13.22 -0.41
CA ALA A 118 -18.70 12.82 0.93
C ALA A 118 -17.24 13.24 1.20
N ALA A 119 -16.34 13.04 0.23
CA ALA A 119 -14.95 13.48 0.33
C ALA A 119 -14.85 15.01 0.43
N ALA A 120 -15.62 15.75 -0.39
CA ALA A 120 -15.68 17.20 -0.34
C ALA A 120 -16.21 17.71 1.01
N ARG A 121 -17.25 17.07 1.57
CA ARG A 121 -17.78 17.41 2.90
C ARG A 121 -16.76 17.18 4.01
N LEU A 122 -15.99 16.10 3.95
CA LEU A 122 -14.90 15.85 4.90
C LEU A 122 -13.81 16.93 4.78
N ALA A 123 -13.39 17.25 3.56
CA ALA A 123 -12.39 18.29 3.31
C ALA A 123 -12.86 19.66 3.80
N VAL A 124 -14.12 20.03 3.53
CA VAL A 124 -14.74 21.27 4.03
C VAL A 124 -14.86 21.25 5.56
N GLY A 125 -15.31 20.15 6.16
CA GLY A 125 -15.44 20.04 7.61
C GLY A 125 -14.11 20.23 8.33
N ILE A 126 -13.04 19.59 7.83
CA ILE A 126 -11.68 19.76 8.35
C ILE A 126 -11.18 21.18 8.08
N GLY A 127 -11.33 21.69 6.86
CA GLY A 127 -10.91 23.04 6.47
C GLY A 127 -11.52 24.12 7.36
N ASN A 128 -12.80 24.02 7.67
CA ASN A 128 -13.51 24.96 8.55
C ASN A 128 -12.97 24.95 9.98
N THR A 129 -12.40 23.83 10.45
CA THR A 129 -11.79 23.77 11.80
C THR A 129 -10.44 24.49 11.87
N LEU A 130 -9.85 24.83 10.73
CA LEU A 130 -8.59 25.55 10.62
C LEU A 130 -8.77 27.07 10.72
N GLU A 131 -10.01 27.59 10.77
CA GLU A 131 -10.31 29.03 10.77
C GLU A 131 -10.57 29.58 12.20
N PRO A 132 -9.64 30.31 12.83
CA PRO A 132 -9.85 30.79 14.19
C PRO A 132 -10.56 32.15 14.26
N ALA A 133 -10.50 32.99 13.20
CA ALA A 133 -11.13 34.33 13.23
C ALA A 133 -11.33 35.02 11.85
N GLY A 134 -11.02 34.37 10.73
CA GLY A 134 -11.09 34.98 9.40
C GLY A 134 -10.72 33.95 8.34
N LYS A 135 -11.54 33.86 7.30
CA LYS A 135 -11.60 32.75 6.33
C LYS A 135 -10.21 32.37 5.81
N LEU A 136 -9.80 31.11 5.96
CA LEU A 136 -8.70 30.51 5.21
C LEU A 136 -9.35 29.96 3.93
N PRO A 137 -9.37 30.71 2.81
CA PRO A 137 -10.15 30.31 1.62
C PRO A 137 -9.67 28.95 1.09
N ASP A 138 -8.39 28.67 1.30
CA ASP A 138 -7.71 27.48 0.83
C ASP A 138 -7.72 26.32 1.85
N GLY A 139 -8.31 26.50 3.03
CA GLY A 139 -8.36 25.50 4.10
C GLY A 139 -8.99 24.17 3.66
N PRO A 140 -10.20 24.17 3.05
CA PRO A 140 -10.80 22.95 2.50
C PRO A 140 -9.96 22.31 1.40
N ALA A 141 -9.34 23.11 0.53
CA ALA A 141 -8.48 22.60 -0.54
C ALA A 141 -7.23 21.92 0.02
N ALA A 142 -6.59 22.52 1.03
CA ALA A 142 -5.45 21.94 1.73
C ALA A 142 -5.81 20.64 2.46
N ALA A 143 -6.95 20.61 3.16
CA ALA A 143 -7.44 19.41 3.84
C ALA A 143 -7.72 18.28 2.84
N GLY A 144 -8.36 18.57 1.71
CA GLY A 144 -8.61 17.61 0.64
C GLY A 144 -7.32 17.08 0.02
N ALA A 145 -6.36 17.96 -0.27
CA ALA A 145 -5.06 17.59 -0.82
C ALA A 145 -4.27 16.68 0.16
N VAL A 146 -4.26 17.01 1.45
CA VAL A 146 -3.63 16.20 2.50
C VAL A 146 -4.28 14.83 2.59
N LEU A 147 -5.62 14.75 2.63
CA LEU A 147 -6.34 13.48 2.66
C LEU A 147 -5.97 12.59 1.47
N VAL A 148 -6.03 13.12 0.25
CA VAL A 148 -5.75 12.37 -0.97
C VAL A 148 -4.28 11.94 -1.04
N LEU A 149 -3.35 12.87 -0.80
CA LEU A 149 -1.91 12.62 -0.89
C LEU A 149 -1.48 11.54 0.11
N TYR A 150 -1.80 11.73 1.39
CA TYR A 150 -1.35 10.79 2.43
C TYR A 150 -2.07 9.45 2.33
N PHE A 151 -3.35 9.42 1.99
CA PHE A 151 -4.06 8.17 1.74
C PHE A 151 -3.45 7.38 0.59
N ALA A 152 -3.22 8.03 -0.56
CA ALA A 152 -2.66 7.37 -1.73
C ALA A 152 -1.23 6.87 -1.47
N ALA A 153 -0.39 7.69 -0.83
CA ALA A 153 0.97 7.31 -0.49
C ALA A 153 1.01 6.18 0.55
N GLY A 154 0.17 6.25 1.58
CA GLY A 154 0.00 5.18 2.57
C GLY A 154 -0.49 3.89 1.94
N PHE A 155 -1.43 3.96 0.98
CA PHE A 155 -1.94 2.82 0.23
C PHE A 155 -0.85 2.14 -0.60
N VAL A 156 -0.15 2.91 -1.43
CA VAL A 156 0.96 2.38 -2.25
C VAL A 156 2.01 1.76 -1.34
N TRP A 157 2.32 2.41 -0.23
CA TRP A 157 3.30 1.90 0.72
C TRP A 157 2.87 0.57 1.35
N GLY A 158 1.66 0.48 1.92
CA GLY A 158 1.14 -0.74 2.50
C GLY A 158 1.01 -1.89 1.49
N TYR A 159 0.61 -1.56 0.26
CA TYR A 159 0.53 -2.51 -0.84
C TYR A 159 1.90 -3.09 -1.20
N LEU A 160 2.88 -2.23 -1.46
CA LEU A 160 4.23 -2.66 -1.85
C LEU A 160 4.91 -3.44 -0.72
N TRP A 161 4.78 -2.97 0.52
CA TRP A 161 5.32 -3.67 1.68
C TRP A 161 4.79 -5.10 1.78
N CYS A 162 3.46 -5.27 1.73
CA CYS A 162 2.83 -6.57 1.83
C CYS A 162 3.20 -7.45 0.61
N SER A 163 3.04 -6.92 -0.59
CA SER A 163 3.26 -7.69 -1.82
C SER A 163 4.72 -8.11 -2.02
N LEU A 164 5.71 -7.34 -1.57
CA LEU A 164 7.12 -7.68 -1.76
C LEU A 164 7.66 -8.54 -0.60
N ARG A 165 7.37 -8.19 0.65
CA ARG A 165 7.95 -8.92 1.79
C ARG A 165 7.24 -10.24 2.06
N VAL A 166 5.90 -10.26 2.10
CA VAL A 166 5.15 -11.49 2.38
C VAL A 166 5.36 -12.51 1.27
N PHE A 167 5.45 -12.04 0.01
CA PHE A 167 5.77 -12.92 -1.11
C PHE A 167 7.14 -13.59 -0.97
N ARG A 168 8.18 -12.84 -0.56
CA ARG A 168 9.52 -13.39 -0.32
C ARG A 168 9.52 -14.44 0.78
N GLU A 169 8.88 -14.15 1.91
CA GLU A 169 8.82 -15.08 3.03
C GLU A 169 8.11 -16.38 2.63
N MET A 170 6.98 -16.28 1.91
CA MET A 170 6.28 -17.45 1.40
C MET A 170 7.15 -18.27 0.43
N GLN A 171 7.88 -17.63 -0.48
CA GLN A 171 8.80 -18.35 -1.37
C GLN A 171 9.92 -19.05 -0.61
N ALA A 172 10.53 -18.39 0.38
CA ALA A 172 11.59 -18.97 1.18
C ALA A 172 11.11 -20.20 1.96
N LEU A 173 9.89 -20.15 2.50
CA LEU A 173 9.27 -21.28 3.21
C LEU A 173 8.97 -22.45 2.26
N VAL A 174 8.37 -22.18 1.09
CA VAL A 174 8.06 -23.22 0.09
C VAL A 174 9.34 -23.90 -0.42
N GLN A 175 10.41 -23.14 -0.66
CA GLN A 175 11.70 -23.70 -1.08
C GLN A 175 12.33 -24.59 0.00
N ARG A 176 12.24 -24.19 1.28
CA ARG A 176 12.72 -25.01 2.40
C ARG A 176 11.95 -26.32 2.52
N GLU A 177 10.62 -26.29 2.44
CA GLU A 177 9.79 -27.51 2.49
C GLU A 177 10.08 -28.46 1.33
N ARG A 178 10.38 -27.93 0.14
CA ARG A 178 10.78 -28.76 -1.02
C ARG A 178 12.15 -29.38 -0.81
N GLY A 179 13.11 -28.63 -0.28
CA GLY A 179 14.44 -29.13 0.05
C GLY A 179 14.38 -30.31 1.03
N VAL A 180 13.59 -30.18 2.10
CA VAL A 180 13.38 -31.26 3.09
C VAL A 180 12.75 -32.49 2.44
N ARG A 181 11.68 -32.34 1.65
CA ARG A 181 11.03 -33.46 0.94
C ARG A 181 11.96 -34.21 -0.01
N ASN A 182 12.83 -33.50 -0.73
CA ASN A 182 13.79 -34.13 -1.65
C ASN A 182 14.86 -34.95 -0.89
N ILE A 183 15.23 -34.52 0.32
CA ILE A 183 16.16 -35.28 1.18
C ILE A 183 15.47 -36.55 1.70
N GLU A 184 14.21 -36.45 2.14
CA GLU A 184 13.42 -37.61 2.57
C GLU A 184 13.25 -38.63 1.44
N ALA A 185 12.90 -38.17 0.23
CA ALA A 185 12.75 -39.06 -0.93
C ALA A 185 14.06 -39.78 -1.28
N SER A 186 15.19 -39.07 -1.30
CA SER A 186 16.49 -39.69 -1.61
C SER A 186 16.99 -40.65 -0.52
N ALA A 187 16.60 -40.45 0.74
CA ALA A 187 16.88 -41.40 1.82
C ALA A 187 16.07 -42.69 1.71
N VAL A 188 14.81 -42.62 1.27
CA VAL A 188 13.95 -43.79 1.01
C VAL A 188 14.49 -44.60 -0.17
N ASP A 189 14.82 -43.95 -1.28
CA ASP A 189 15.39 -44.61 -2.46
C ASP A 189 16.72 -45.31 -2.15
N ALA A 190 17.53 -44.76 -1.24
CA ALA A 190 18.79 -45.36 -0.81
C ALA A 190 18.59 -46.60 0.09
N GLN A 191 17.48 -46.68 0.83
CA GLN A 191 17.14 -47.87 1.63
C GLN A 191 16.61 -49.02 0.76
N ASP A 192 15.83 -48.71 -0.28
CA ASP A 192 15.29 -49.73 -1.19
C ASP A 192 16.37 -50.40 -2.08
N GLN A 193 17.55 -49.80 -2.19
CA GLN A 193 18.69 -50.32 -2.97
C GLN A 193 19.72 -51.12 -2.15
N ALA A 194 19.56 -51.21 -0.82
CA ALA A 194 20.47 -51.89 0.09
C ALA A 194 19.93 -53.26 0.54
#